data_AF-A0A7J6RUR9-F1
#
_entry.id   AF-A0A7J6RUR9-F1
#
_cell.length_a   1.000
_cell.length_b   1.000
_cell.length_c   1.000
_cell.angle_alpha   90.00
_cell.angle_beta   90.00
_cell.angle_gamma   90.00
#
_symmetry.space_group_name_H-M   'P 1'
#
loop_
_entity.id
_entity.type
_entity.pdbx_description
1 polymer ?
#
loop_
_entity_poly.entity_id
_entity_poly.type
_entity_poly.pdbx_seq_one_letter_code
_entity_poly.pdbx_strand_id
1 'polypeptide(L)'
;NDRGRENTQVPAAGNGEAGVEGEGEDGEVEETISGSLEIIGFKNRRKLKFQYRIGHGYFIYPHEGRITGSKRLVEALCCRLAKLGKIALVRFVARANAQPIFAALSPQMPDEASQTSGGLVLIPLPFADDIRSLDLPGTCVDEVISQDEQRPQVEAAKSIIRGFRISHWSPYSIDNPTLKLFYAGLEGLALNEDLPSDAVEDLLLPNERKGELAKDHVQAWKQSLGVDDLSSPPAKRSRTAEPFTMGLDVVRAKVRDGTLARLTVSQLKDILRAQRQSTNGKKQELIDRICSIV
;
A
#
# COMPACT_ATOMS: atom_id res chain seq x y z
N ASN A 1 -50.04 24.74 -28.51
CA ASN A 1 -49.58 24.26 -29.83
C ASN A 1 -48.06 24.20 -29.81
N ASP A 2 -47.49 23.19 -29.17
CA ASP A 2 -47.44 21.77 -29.56
C ASP A 2 -46.44 21.50 -30.69
N ARG A 3 -45.59 20.50 -30.41
CA ARG A 3 -44.67 19.71 -31.27
C ARG A 3 -43.27 20.29 -31.53
N GLY A 4 -42.17 19.61 -31.17
CA GLY A 4 -41.98 18.29 -30.54
C GLY A 4 -40.55 17.75 -30.78
N ARG A 5 -40.26 16.63 -30.08
CA ARG A 5 -39.10 15.69 -30.16
C ARG A 5 -37.85 16.12 -29.36
N GLU A 6 -37.18 15.26 -28.60
CA GLU A 6 -37.23 13.79 -28.47
C GLU A 6 -36.65 13.35 -27.11
N ASN A 7 -37.15 12.21 -26.63
CA ASN A 7 -36.99 11.67 -25.28
C ASN A 7 -35.90 10.59 -25.30
N THR A 8 -34.77 10.80 -24.62
CA THR A 8 -33.73 9.77 -24.48
C THR A 8 -33.93 9.02 -23.16
N GLN A 9 -34.47 7.81 -23.27
CA GLN A 9 -34.62 6.84 -22.18
C GLN A 9 -33.25 6.33 -21.71
N VAL A 10 -32.97 6.50 -20.41
CA VAL A 10 -31.91 5.80 -19.68
C VAL A 10 -32.51 4.50 -19.13
N PRO A 11 -31.85 3.33 -19.23
CA PRO A 11 -32.43 2.07 -18.79
C PRO A 11 -32.45 1.98 -17.26
N ALA A 12 -33.61 1.58 -16.73
CA ALA A 12 -33.87 1.31 -15.32
C ALA A 12 -33.08 0.08 -14.85
N ALA A 13 -32.35 0.23 -13.74
CA ALA A 13 -31.86 -0.88 -12.95
C ALA A 13 -33.08 -1.58 -12.32
N GLY A 14 -33.20 -2.88 -12.59
CA GLY A 14 -34.37 -3.68 -12.25
C GLY A 14 -34.55 -3.88 -10.74
N ASN A 15 -35.84 -3.91 -10.37
CA ASN A 15 -36.51 -4.70 -9.33
C ASN A 15 -35.68 -5.02 -8.08
N GLY A 16 -36.01 -4.51 -6.89
CA GLY A 16 -37.35 -4.47 -6.34
C GLY A 16 -37.43 -5.41 -5.14
N GLU A 17 -36.66 -5.11 -4.09
CA GLU A 17 -37.03 -5.43 -2.71
C GLU A 17 -37.11 -4.08 -2.00
N ALA A 18 -38.34 -3.54 -1.95
CA ALA A 18 -38.65 -2.41 -1.11
C ALA A 18 -38.55 -2.89 0.34
N GLY A 19 -37.39 -2.64 0.96
CA GLY A 19 -37.29 -2.58 2.41
C GLY A 19 -38.23 -1.48 2.88
N VAL A 20 -39.37 -1.89 3.43
CA VAL A 20 -40.24 -1.01 4.20
C VAL A 20 -39.43 -0.64 5.44
N GLU A 21 -38.72 0.47 5.39
CA GLU A 21 -38.27 1.18 6.59
C GLU A 21 -39.54 1.68 7.27
N GLY A 22 -40.13 0.81 8.09
CA GLY A 22 -41.03 1.28 9.13
C GLY A 22 -40.22 2.21 10.01
N GLU A 23 -40.71 3.43 10.18
CA GLU A 23 -40.36 4.30 11.32
C GLU A 23 -40.84 3.58 12.59
N GLY A 24 -40.10 2.54 12.97
CA GLY A 24 -40.19 1.87 14.24
C GLY A 24 -39.37 2.67 15.23
N GLU A 25 -40.02 3.06 16.31
CA GLU A 25 -39.43 3.64 17.50
C GLU A 25 -38.50 2.62 18.18
N ASP A 26 -37.34 2.35 17.58
CA ASP A 26 -36.22 1.75 18.28
C ASP A 26 -35.36 2.88 18.81
N GLY A 27 -35.83 3.47 19.91
CA GLY A 27 -35.02 4.32 20.79
C GLY A 27 -33.93 3.49 21.46
N GLU A 28 -32.98 2.96 20.70
CA GLU A 28 -31.66 2.71 21.24
C GLU A 28 -31.09 4.07 21.62
N VAL A 29 -30.84 4.25 22.91
CA VAL A 29 -30.07 5.39 23.39
C VAL A 29 -28.68 5.25 22.78
N GLU A 30 -28.48 5.80 21.58
CA GLU A 30 -27.16 6.16 21.10
C GLU A 30 -26.66 7.18 22.12
N GLU A 31 -25.95 6.69 23.15
CA GLU A 31 -25.23 7.54 24.08
C GLU A 31 -24.45 8.52 23.23
N THR A 32 -24.79 9.81 23.31
CA THR A 32 -24.13 10.85 22.53
C THR A 32 -22.64 10.79 22.84
N ILE A 33 -21.87 10.12 21.98
CA ILE A 33 -20.47 9.79 22.25
C ILE A 33 -19.71 11.11 22.15
N SER A 34 -19.56 11.81 23.27
CA SER A 34 -18.69 12.98 23.34
C SER A 34 -17.25 12.59 22.96
N GLY A 35 -16.47 13.52 22.41
CA GLY A 35 -15.11 13.21 21.99
C GLY A 35 -14.29 12.60 23.12
N SER A 36 -13.81 11.36 22.92
CA SER A 36 -13.13 10.56 23.94
C SER A 36 -11.86 9.90 23.41
N LEU A 37 -10.93 9.64 24.34
CA LEU A 37 -9.72 8.88 24.10
C LEU A 37 -9.58 7.84 25.19
N GLU A 38 -9.84 6.59 24.84
CA GLU A 38 -9.89 5.48 25.79
C GLU A 38 -8.74 4.51 25.53
N ILE A 39 -7.99 4.15 26.57
CA ILE A 39 -6.92 3.15 26.45
C ILE A 39 -7.51 1.76 26.57
N ILE A 40 -7.34 0.96 25.51
CA ILE A 40 -7.78 -0.43 25.44
C ILE A 40 -6.70 -1.35 26.04
N GLY A 41 -5.43 -1.06 25.76
CA GLY A 41 -4.33 -1.88 26.27
C GLY A 41 -2.96 -1.48 25.72
N PHE A 42 -1.96 -2.32 25.96
CA PHE A 42 -0.57 -2.05 25.58
C PHE A 42 0.01 -3.17 24.72
N LYS A 43 0.70 -2.80 23.64
CA LYS A 43 1.32 -3.75 22.70
C LYS A 43 2.78 -3.36 22.43
N ASN A 44 3.61 -4.31 22.03
CA ASN A 44 5.00 -4.03 21.68
C ASN A 44 5.08 -3.13 20.43
N ARG A 45 5.97 -2.14 20.43
CA ARG A 45 6.17 -1.20 19.31
C ARG A 45 6.47 -1.91 17.99
N ARG A 46 7.16 -3.06 18.03
CA ARG A 46 7.48 -3.88 16.84
C ARG A 46 6.25 -4.42 16.10
N LYS A 47 5.08 -4.49 16.75
CA LYS A 47 3.84 -4.93 16.10
C LYS A 47 3.19 -3.83 15.25
N LEU A 48 3.57 -2.57 15.46
CA LEU A 48 3.14 -1.46 14.62
C LEU A 48 4.02 -1.44 13.37
N LYS A 49 3.44 -1.85 12.23
CA LYS A 49 4.13 -1.81 10.94
C LYS A 49 3.91 -0.44 10.29
N PHE A 50 4.94 0.05 9.59
CA PHE A 50 4.88 1.32 8.87
C PHE A 50 3.71 1.38 7.87
N GLN A 51 3.43 0.27 7.19
CA GLN A 51 2.37 0.14 6.20
C GLN A 51 0.94 0.25 6.77
N TYR A 52 0.76 0.12 8.09
CA TYR A 52 -0.56 0.23 8.73
C TYR A 52 -0.88 1.66 9.16
N ARG A 53 -0.24 2.67 8.55
CA ARG A 53 -0.54 4.07 8.82
C ARG A 53 -1.62 4.52 7.85
N ILE A 54 -2.76 4.94 8.39
CA ILE A 54 -3.80 5.66 7.64
C ILE A 54 -3.82 7.12 8.07
N GLY A 55 -3.89 8.01 7.08
CA GLY A 55 -4.02 9.44 7.29
C GLY A 55 -2.85 10.08 8.06
N HIS A 56 -3.13 11.25 8.60
CA HIS A 56 -2.17 12.02 9.38
C HIS A 56 -2.21 11.59 10.85
N GLY A 57 -1.05 11.65 11.52
CA GLY A 57 -0.98 11.41 12.95
C GLY A 57 -1.32 12.67 13.72
N TYR A 58 -1.82 12.52 14.94
CA TYR A 58 -2.08 13.63 15.85
C TYR A 58 -1.03 13.66 16.96
N PHE A 59 -0.64 14.85 17.39
CA PHE A 59 0.19 15.02 18.56
C PHE A 59 -0.68 15.36 19.77
N ILE A 60 -0.62 14.52 20.81
CA ILE A 60 -1.38 14.68 22.04
C ILE A 60 -0.47 15.29 23.09
N TYR A 61 -0.94 16.41 23.64
CA TYR A 61 -0.29 17.12 24.72
C TYR A 61 -1.27 17.35 25.88
N PRO A 62 -0.84 17.17 27.15
CA PRO A 62 -1.72 17.32 28.31
C PRO A 62 -2.16 18.77 28.51
N HIS A 63 -3.46 18.96 28.78
CA HIS A 63 -4.04 20.27 29.10
C HIS A 63 -4.34 20.40 30.61
N GLU A 64 -3.39 21.00 31.33
CA GLU A 64 -3.43 21.15 32.80
C GLU A 64 -4.60 22.03 33.30
N GLY A 65 -5.06 22.99 32.49
CA GLY A 65 -6.13 23.91 32.89
C GLY A 65 -7.50 23.25 33.04
N ARG A 66 -7.70 22.04 32.51
CA ARG A 66 -8.97 21.29 32.64
C ARG A 66 -8.91 20.28 33.78
N ILE A 67 -7.77 19.59 33.92
CA ILE A 67 -7.55 18.56 34.94
C ILE A 67 -6.13 18.73 35.47
N THR A 68 -6.01 19.12 36.74
CA THR A 68 -4.73 19.23 37.43
C THR A 68 -4.10 17.85 37.64
N GLY A 69 -2.79 17.74 37.41
CA GLY A 69 -2.01 16.50 37.44
C GLY A 69 -1.85 15.81 36.08
N SER A 70 -2.49 16.31 35.02
CA SER A 70 -2.46 15.69 33.68
C SER A 70 -1.06 15.67 33.08
N LYS A 71 -0.29 16.75 33.24
CA LYS A 71 1.09 16.82 32.73
C LYS A 71 1.96 15.69 33.29
N ARG A 72 1.95 15.54 34.61
CA ARG A 72 2.72 14.51 35.32
C ARG A 72 2.30 13.10 34.91
N LEU A 73 1.00 12.86 34.71
CA LEU A 73 0.49 11.56 34.25
C LEU A 73 0.98 11.23 32.84
N VAL A 74 0.81 12.14 31.88
CA VAL A 74 1.19 11.90 30.48
C VAL A 74 2.70 11.77 30.34
N GLU A 75 3.48 12.55 31.07
CA GLU A 75 4.94 12.43 31.10
C GLU A 75 5.39 11.08 31.67
N ALA A 76 4.80 10.65 32.79
CA ALA A 76 5.07 9.34 33.36
C ALA A 76 4.71 8.20 32.41
N LEU A 77 3.57 8.31 31.72
CA LEU A 77 3.13 7.34 30.72
C LEU A 77 4.10 7.29 29.52
N CYS A 78 4.47 8.45 28.96
CA CYS A 78 5.41 8.54 27.84
C CYS A 78 6.76 7.92 28.21
N CYS A 79 7.33 8.31 29.35
CA CYS A 79 8.58 7.73 29.87
C CYS A 79 8.48 6.21 30.04
N ARG A 80 7.36 5.69 30.57
CA ARG A 80 7.19 4.25 30.81
C ARG A 80 7.02 3.47 29.51
N LEU A 81 6.26 3.99 28.55
CA LEU A 81 6.08 3.39 27.22
C LEU A 81 7.41 3.34 26.46
N ALA A 82 8.19 4.43 26.52
CA ALA A 82 9.51 4.49 25.89
C ALA A 82 10.47 3.46 26.50
N LYS A 83 10.58 3.40 27.83
CA LYS A 83 11.44 2.44 28.55
C LYS A 83 11.07 0.98 28.26
N LEU A 84 9.79 0.67 28.11
CA LEU A 84 9.32 -0.69 27.84
C LEU A 84 9.26 -1.04 26.35
N GLY A 85 9.51 -0.09 25.44
CA GLY A 85 9.35 -0.30 24.00
C GLY A 85 7.91 -0.67 23.61
N LYS A 86 6.92 -0.14 24.32
CA LYS A 86 5.49 -0.41 24.12
C LYS A 86 4.75 0.80 23.56
N ILE A 87 3.62 0.52 22.92
CA ILE A 87 2.62 1.48 22.45
C ILE A 87 1.31 1.20 23.18
N ALA A 88 0.48 2.23 23.36
CA ALA A 88 -0.88 2.04 23.86
C ALA A 88 -1.86 1.96 22.67
N LEU A 89 -2.76 0.99 22.69
CA LEU A 89 -3.88 0.92 21.76
C LEU A 89 -5.05 1.70 22.35
N VAL A 90 -5.63 2.58 21.56
CA VAL A 90 -6.69 3.47 22.00
C VAL A 90 -7.89 3.45 21.06
N ARG A 91 -9.08 3.65 21.62
CA ARG A 91 -10.27 4.05 20.89
C ARG A 91 -10.30 5.57 20.87
N PHE A 92 -10.32 6.17 19.69
CA PHE A 92 -10.31 7.61 19.51
C PHE A 92 -11.59 8.06 18.81
N VAL A 93 -12.31 8.98 19.46
CA VAL A 93 -13.50 9.65 18.92
C VAL A 93 -13.22 11.14 18.88
N ALA A 94 -13.07 11.70 17.68
CA ALA A 94 -12.60 13.08 17.53
C ALA A 94 -13.64 14.13 17.98
N ARG A 95 -14.93 13.86 17.73
CA ARG A 95 -16.05 14.78 18.04
C ARG A 95 -17.32 13.98 18.33
N ALA A 96 -18.31 14.66 18.90
CA ALA A 96 -19.64 14.08 19.10
C ALA A 96 -20.17 13.48 17.80
N ASN A 97 -20.70 12.25 17.87
CA ASN A 97 -21.29 11.50 16.75
C ASN A 97 -20.31 11.18 15.61
N ALA A 98 -19.00 11.25 15.85
CA ALA A 98 -18.01 10.71 14.92
C ALA A 98 -17.82 9.21 15.15
N GLN A 99 -17.53 8.48 14.07
CA GLN A 99 -17.21 7.06 14.18
C GLN A 99 -15.91 6.87 14.97
N PRO A 100 -15.86 5.89 15.90
CA PRO A 100 -14.66 5.58 16.66
C PRO A 100 -13.60 4.97 15.75
N ILE A 101 -12.36 5.43 15.91
CA ILE A 101 -11.20 4.92 15.17
C ILE A 101 -10.25 4.25 16.17
N PHE A 102 -9.71 3.08 15.81
CA PHE A 102 -8.60 2.52 16.57
C PHE A 102 -7.31 3.23 16.22
N ALA A 103 -6.55 3.64 17.23
CA ALA A 103 -5.27 4.28 17.02
C ALA A 103 -4.19 3.70 17.95
N ALA A 104 -2.94 3.89 17.57
CA ALA A 104 -1.78 3.57 18.38
C ALA A 104 -1.16 4.87 18.93
N LEU A 105 -1.05 4.96 20.26
CA LEU A 105 -0.25 5.98 20.92
C LEU A 105 1.21 5.52 21.01
N SER A 106 2.08 6.20 20.28
CA SER A 106 3.52 6.02 20.35
C SER A 106 4.15 7.11 21.21
N PRO A 107 5.03 6.76 22.18
CA PRO A 107 5.79 7.75 22.93
C PRO A 107 6.80 8.45 22.02
N GLN A 108 6.85 9.77 22.12
CA GLN A 108 7.85 10.63 21.48
C GLN A 108 8.63 11.33 22.59
N MET A 109 9.90 10.96 22.74
CA MET A 109 10.80 11.59 23.70
C MET A 109 11.26 12.94 23.12
N PRO A 110 11.44 13.97 23.97
CA PRO A 110 12.02 15.22 23.54
C PRO A 110 13.45 14.98 23.07
N ASP A 111 13.79 15.54 21.93
CA ASP A 111 15.14 15.54 21.39
C ASP A 111 15.51 16.98 21.04
N GLU A 112 16.54 17.50 21.71
CA GLU A 112 16.99 18.89 21.55
C GLU A 112 17.63 19.13 20.19
N ALA A 113 18.30 18.12 19.62
CA ALA A 113 18.90 18.23 18.29
C ALA A 113 17.85 18.33 17.19
N SER A 114 16.72 17.63 17.36
CA SER A 114 15.63 17.55 16.38
C SER A 114 14.47 18.51 16.68
N GLN A 115 14.62 19.43 17.64
CA GLN A 115 13.58 20.36 18.12
C GLN A 115 12.21 19.68 18.35
N THR A 116 12.26 18.43 18.79
CA THR A 116 11.07 17.59 18.84
C THR A 116 10.41 17.72 20.21
N SER A 117 9.12 18.07 20.21
CA SER A 117 8.34 18.17 21.45
C SER A 117 8.12 16.79 22.08
N GLY A 118 8.31 16.71 23.40
CA GLY A 118 8.00 15.50 24.17
C GLY A 118 6.48 15.32 24.32
N GLY A 119 5.98 14.12 24.01
CA GLY A 119 4.55 13.84 24.08
C GLY A 119 4.15 12.46 23.55
N LEU A 120 2.90 12.34 23.11
CA LEU A 120 2.35 11.11 22.56
C LEU A 120 1.86 11.37 21.13
N VAL A 121 2.29 10.54 20.18
CA VAL A 121 1.81 10.59 18.80
C VAL A 121 0.71 9.54 18.63
N LEU A 122 -0.48 9.99 18.28
CA LEU A 122 -1.60 9.15 17.90
C LEU A 122 -1.52 8.83 16.41
N ILE A 123 -1.42 7.55 16.10
CA ILE A 123 -1.34 7.01 14.75
C ILE A 123 -2.63 6.25 14.47
N PRO A 124 -3.53 6.77 13.61
CA PRO A 124 -4.73 6.04 13.22
C PRO A 124 -4.37 4.71 12.55
N LEU A 125 -5.09 3.65 12.93
CA LEU A 125 -4.89 2.30 12.39
C LEU A 125 -6.02 1.95 11.40
N PRO A 126 -5.70 1.18 10.36
CA PRO A 126 -6.70 0.65 9.43
C PRO A 126 -7.64 -0.32 10.14
N PHE A 127 -8.91 -0.28 9.73
CA PHE A 127 -9.82 -1.40 9.91
C PHE A 127 -9.51 -2.50 8.89
N ALA A 128 -10.18 -3.65 9.05
CA ALA A 128 -10.01 -4.77 8.12
C ALA A 128 -10.36 -4.36 6.68
N ASP A 129 -11.39 -3.53 6.50
CA ASP A 129 -11.89 -3.08 5.20
C ASP A 129 -10.90 -2.18 4.45
N ASP A 130 -10.03 -1.49 5.18
CA ASP A 130 -8.99 -0.62 4.59
C ASP A 130 -7.80 -1.43 4.06
N ILE A 131 -7.63 -2.68 4.51
CA ILE A 131 -6.50 -3.52 4.13
C ILE A 131 -6.83 -4.24 2.83
N ARG A 132 -6.09 -3.89 1.77
CA ARG A 132 -6.20 -4.56 0.46
C ARG A 132 -5.16 -5.68 0.35
N SER A 133 -5.62 -6.91 0.06
CA SER A 133 -4.74 -8.03 -0.28
C SER A 133 -4.37 -7.98 -1.76
N LEU A 134 -3.07 -8.06 -2.06
CA LEU A 134 -2.54 -8.12 -3.42
C LEU A 134 -1.81 -9.46 -3.59
N ASP A 135 -2.25 -10.27 -4.55
CA ASP A 135 -1.58 -11.52 -4.93
C ASP A 135 -0.57 -11.21 -6.04
N LEU A 136 0.69 -10.98 -5.65
CA LEU A 136 1.78 -10.72 -6.59
C LEU A 136 2.63 -12.00 -6.76
N PRO A 137 2.51 -12.73 -7.89
CA PRO A 137 3.30 -13.94 -8.12
C PRO A 137 4.79 -13.59 -8.33
N GLY A 138 5.68 -14.28 -7.62
CA GLY A 138 7.13 -14.18 -7.83
C GLY A 138 7.84 -12.98 -7.20
N THR A 139 7.17 -12.18 -6.37
CA THR A 139 7.76 -10.99 -5.72
C THR A 139 8.09 -11.22 -4.25
N CYS A 140 8.26 -12.46 -3.81
CA CYS A 140 8.68 -12.73 -2.43
C CYS A 140 10.13 -12.25 -2.27
N VAL A 141 10.29 -11.07 -1.66
CA VAL A 141 11.59 -10.41 -1.47
C VAL A 141 12.56 -11.34 -0.74
N ASP A 142 12.07 -12.16 0.19
CA ASP A 142 12.88 -13.13 0.93
C ASP A 142 13.41 -14.26 0.03
N GLU A 143 12.61 -14.73 -0.93
CA GLU A 143 13.04 -15.74 -1.91
C GLU A 143 14.06 -15.16 -2.90
N VAL A 144 13.82 -13.93 -3.37
CA VAL A 144 14.68 -13.16 -4.28
C VAL A 144 16.05 -12.87 -3.64
N ILE A 145 16.09 -12.43 -2.38
CA ILE A 145 17.34 -12.16 -1.64
C ILE A 145 18.13 -13.45 -1.35
N SER A 146 17.45 -14.60 -1.21
CA SER A 146 18.09 -15.88 -0.94
C SER A 146 18.87 -16.45 -2.13
N GLN A 147 18.60 -15.96 -3.35
CA GLN A 147 19.28 -16.40 -4.57
C GLN A 147 20.64 -15.70 -4.71
N ASP A 148 21.72 -16.48 -4.64
CA ASP A 148 23.10 -15.98 -4.76
C ASP A 148 23.38 -15.27 -6.09
N GLU A 149 22.67 -15.66 -7.15
CA GLU A 149 22.78 -15.08 -8.49
C GLU A 149 22.40 -13.59 -8.54
N GLN A 150 21.54 -13.13 -7.63
CA GLN A 150 21.04 -11.75 -7.61
C GLN A 150 21.85 -10.83 -6.69
N ARG A 151 22.76 -11.37 -5.88
CA ARG A 151 23.66 -10.58 -5.01
C ARG A 151 24.43 -9.46 -5.75
N PRO A 152 25.08 -9.70 -6.91
CA PRO A 152 25.78 -8.63 -7.64
C PRO A 152 24.82 -7.52 -8.12
N GLN A 153 23.59 -7.88 -8.49
CA GLN A 153 22.56 -6.91 -8.90
C GLN A 153 22.12 -6.04 -7.73
N VAL A 154 21.95 -6.64 -6.54
CA VAL A 154 21.61 -5.93 -5.30
C VAL A 154 22.76 -5.01 -4.86
N GLU A 155 24.02 -5.41 -5.01
CA GLU A 155 25.17 -4.57 -4.70
C GLU A 155 25.31 -3.37 -5.64
N ALA A 156 25.10 -3.58 -6.94
CA ALA A 156 25.04 -2.49 -7.92
C ALA A 156 23.90 -1.51 -7.59
N ALA A 157 22.71 -2.01 -7.22
CA ALA A 157 21.58 -1.18 -6.79
C ALA A 157 21.88 -0.40 -5.48
N LYS A 158 22.56 -1.01 -4.52
CA LYS A 158 23.01 -0.33 -3.28
C LYS A 158 23.97 0.82 -3.59
N SER A 159 24.84 0.68 -4.59
CA SER A 159 25.76 1.74 -5.01
C SER A 159 25.00 2.94 -5.59
N ILE A 160 23.95 2.70 -6.38
CA ILE A 160 23.04 3.75 -6.85
C ILE A 160 22.39 4.49 -5.67
N ILE A 161 21.80 3.75 -4.71
CA ILE A 161 21.14 4.36 -3.54
C ILE A 161 22.11 5.23 -2.73
N ARG A 162 23.38 4.80 -2.59
CA ARG A 162 24.42 5.61 -1.94
C ARG A 162 24.72 6.89 -2.70
N GLY A 163 24.79 6.85 -4.04
CA GLY A 163 25.02 8.02 -4.89
C GLY A 163 23.88 9.04 -4.81
N PHE A 164 22.63 8.58 -4.71
CA PHE A 164 21.44 9.44 -4.59
C PHE A 164 21.09 9.84 -3.15
N ARG A 165 21.84 9.38 -2.15
CA ARG A 165 21.54 9.66 -0.75
C ARG A 165 21.63 11.16 -0.49
N ILE A 166 20.56 11.73 0.05
CA ILE A 166 20.53 13.10 0.54
C ILE A 166 21.10 13.09 1.97
N SER A 167 22.21 13.81 2.20
CA SER A 167 22.92 13.81 3.49
C SER A 167 22.07 14.38 4.63
N HIS A 168 21.28 15.43 4.34
CA HIS A 168 20.42 16.12 5.32
C HIS A 168 19.02 16.25 4.73
N TRP A 169 18.16 15.27 5.00
CA TRP A 169 16.74 15.34 4.66
C TRP A 169 15.97 15.98 5.82
N SER A 170 15.13 16.96 5.51
CA SER A 170 14.21 17.59 6.46
C SER A 170 12.83 17.70 5.81
N PRO A 171 11.73 17.49 6.53
CA PRO A 171 10.38 17.75 6.01
C PRO A 171 10.17 19.17 5.49
N TYR A 172 10.98 20.13 5.97
CA TYR A 172 10.91 21.55 5.60
C TYR A 172 11.82 21.92 4.42
N SER A 173 12.55 20.97 3.84
CA SER A 173 13.48 21.29 2.74
C SER A 173 12.79 21.41 1.39
N ILE A 174 11.54 20.98 1.28
CA ILE A 174 10.78 20.96 0.03
C ILE A 174 9.47 21.68 0.27
N ASP A 175 9.28 22.78 -0.46
CA ASP A 175 8.06 23.57 -0.42
C ASP A 175 7.07 23.12 -1.49
N ASN A 176 5.81 23.48 -1.32
CA ASN A 176 4.79 23.27 -2.33
C ASN A 176 4.95 24.32 -3.46
N PRO A 177 5.31 23.93 -4.69
CA PRO A 177 5.55 24.86 -5.80
C PRO A 177 4.27 25.61 -6.21
N THR A 178 3.11 24.95 -6.15
CA THR A 178 1.81 25.58 -6.48
C THR A 178 1.46 26.68 -5.50
N LEU A 179 1.69 26.46 -4.20
CA LEU A 179 1.47 27.51 -3.19
C LEU A 179 2.46 28.66 -3.34
N LYS A 180 3.74 28.37 -3.62
CA LYS A 180 4.73 29.41 -3.89
C LYS A 180 4.34 30.27 -5.09
N LEU A 181 3.95 29.65 -6.20
CA LEU A 181 3.51 30.36 -7.40
C LEU A 181 2.27 31.22 -7.12
N PHE A 182 1.31 30.70 -6.36
CA PHE A 182 0.12 31.43 -5.96
C PHE A 182 0.45 32.70 -5.16
N TYR A 183 1.29 32.59 -4.13
CA TYR A 183 1.67 33.76 -3.32
C TYR A 183 2.57 34.74 -4.07
N ALA A 184 3.49 34.25 -4.90
CA ALA A 184 4.29 35.10 -5.78
C ALA A 184 3.39 35.90 -6.75
N GLY A 185 2.38 35.26 -7.33
CA GLY A 185 1.39 35.96 -8.17
C GLY A 185 0.57 37.01 -7.40
N LEU A 186 0.18 36.72 -6.16
CA LEU A 186 -0.50 37.71 -5.31
C LEU A 186 0.41 38.90 -4.98
N GLU A 187 1.69 38.65 -4.70
CA GLU A 187 2.68 39.69 -4.45
C GLU A 187 2.92 40.57 -5.68
N GLY A 188 3.09 39.95 -6.86
CA GLY A 188 3.21 40.68 -8.13
C GLY A 188 1.99 41.56 -8.42
N LEU A 189 0.78 41.03 -8.23
CA LEU A 189 -0.46 41.81 -8.37
C LEU A 189 -0.54 42.97 -7.37
N ALA A 190 -0.08 42.78 -6.13
CA ALA A 190 -0.10 43.83 -5.11
C ALA A 190 0.94 44.94 -5.39
N LEU A 191 2.07 44.59 -5.99
CA LEU A 191 3.14 45.51 -6.36
C LEU A 191 2.97 46.10 -7.78
N ASN A 192 1.95 45.66 -8.53
CA ASN A 192 1.76 45.94 -9.96
C ASN A 192 2.99 45.55 -10.80
N GLU A 193 3.61 44.41 -10.47
CA GLU A 193 4.72 43.81 -11.20
C GLU A 193 4.24 42.58 -11.97
N ASP A 194 4.74 42.43 -13.20
CA ASP A 194 4.48 41.24 -14.01
C ASP A 194 5.34 40.07 -13.51
N LEU A 195 4.68 38.98 -13.11
CA LEU A 195 5.39 37.80 -12.63
C LEU A 195 5.98 37.01 -13.81
N PRO A 196 7.29 36.77 -13.87
CA PRO A 196 7.86 35.88 -14.88
C PRO A 196 7.38 34.44 -14.66
N SER A 197 7.20 33.69 -15.74
CA SER A 197 6.75 32.29 -15.69
C SER A 197 7.67 31.38 -14.86
N ASP A 198 8.95 31.74 -14.74
CA ASP A 198 9.98 30.98 -14.03
C ASP A 198 10.34 31.58 -12.66
N ALA A 199 9.45 32.41 -12.09
CA ALA A 199 9.70 33.08 -10.80
C ALA A 199 9.92 32.10 -9.63
N VAL A 200 9.44 30.86 -9.74
CA VAL A 200 9.47 29.86 -8.67
C VAL A 200 10.14 28.58 -9.16
N GLU A 201 11.23 28.20 -8.52
CA GLU A 201 11.90 26.92 -8.75
C GLU A 201 11.08 25.76 -8.12
N ASP A 202 10.77 24.74 -8.93
CA ASP A 202 10.12 23.52 -8.46
C ASP A 202 11.15 22.53 -7.88
N LEU A 203 11.20 22.47 -6.56
CA LEU A 203 12.09 21.57 -5.81
C LEU A 203 11.62 20.11 -5.81
N LEU A 204 10.43 19.80 -6.34
CA LEU A 204 9.95 18.42 -6.50
C LEU A 204 10.58 17.71 -7.70
N LEU A 205 11.16 18.47 -8.63
CA LEU A 205 11.81 17.91 -9.80
C LEU A 205 13.12 17.20 -9.42
N PRO A 206 13.44 16.05 -10.04
CA PRO A 206 14.70 15.36 -9.80
C PRO A 206 15.90 16.25 -10.14
N ASN A 207 16.90 16.25 -9.27
CA ASN A 207 18.13 17.01 -9.51
C ASN A 207 18.96 16.33 -10.61
N GLU A 208 18.98 16.93 -11.80
CA GLU A 208 19.68 16.41 -12.97
C GLU A 208 21.17 16.22 -12.74
N ARG A 209 21.84 17.15 -12.02
CA ARG A 209 23.28 17.07 -11.74
C ARG A 209 23.65 15.81 -10.95
N LYS A 210 22.81 15.42 -9.97
CA LYS A 210 23.00 14.16 -9.25
C LYS A 210 22.78 12.95 -10.15
N GLY A 211 21.82 13.07 -11.08
CA GLY A 211 21.61 12.08 -12.13
C GLY A 211 22.87 11.89 -12.97
N GLU A 212 23.56 12.97 -13.33
CA GLU A 212 24.81 12.90 -14.11
C GLU A 212 25.94 12.19 -13.39
N LEU A 213 26.14 12.53 -12.11
CA LEU A 213 27.16 11.90 -11.27
C LEU A 213 26.91 10.40 -11.04
N ALA A 214 25.65 9.97 -11.09
CA ALA A 214 25.27 8.58 -10.91
C ALA A 214 25.16 7.78 -12.22
N LYS A 215 25.43 8.38 -13.39
CA LYS A 215 25.32 7.72 -14.71
C LYS A 215 26.11 6.41 -14.75
N ASP A 216 27.33 6.41 -14.24
CA ASP A 216 28.21 5.22 -14.25
C ASP A 216 27.65 4.09 -13.39
N HIS A 217 27.12 4.41 -12.21
CA HIS A 217 26.47 3.43 -11.33
C HIS A 217 25.19 2.85 -11.94
N VAL A 218 24.42 3.68 -12.65
CA VAL A 218 23.22 3.25 -13.37
C VAL A 218 23.58 2.33 -14.54
N GLN A 219 24.62 2.65 -15.30
CA GLN A 219 25.11 1.80 -16.39
C GLN A 219 25.61 0.44 -15.87
N ALA A 220 26.38 0.42 -14.79
CA ALA A 220 26.85 -0.81 -14.17
C ALA A 220 25.69 -1.71 -13.70
N TRP A 221 24.62 -1.12 -13.16
CA TRP A 221 23.44 -1.87 -12.77
C TRP A 221 22.66 -2.41 -13.98
N LYS A 222 22.51 -1.63 -15.05
CA LYS A 222 21.88 -2.10 -16.30
C LYS A 222 22.61 -3.32 -16.88
N GLN A 223 23.95 -3.28 -16.89
CA GLN A 223 24.78 -4.40 -17.33
C GLN A 223 24.59 -5.63 -16.44
N SER A 224 24.48 -5.45 -15.11
CA SER A 224 24.24 -6.57 -14.18
C SER A 224 22.88 -7.26 -14.38
N LEU A 225 21.90 -6.53 -14.93
CA LEU A 225 20.58 -7.04 -15.27
C LEU A 225 20.52 -7.64 -16.68
N GLY A 226 21.58 -7.50 -17.49
CA GLY A 226 21.58 -7.92 -18.89
C GLY A 226 20.57 -7.13 -19.75
N VAL A 227 20.23 -5.91 -19.33
CA VAL A 227 19.27 -5.06 -20.03
C VAL A 227 20.05 -4.07 -20.88
N ASP A 228 20.48 -4.53 -22.05
CA ASP A 228 21.01 -3.66 -23.10
C ASP A 228 19.83 -3.01 -23.82
N ASP A 229 19.61 -1.74 -23.49
CA ASP A 229 18.74 -0.79 -24.16
C ASP A 229 17.20 -1.04 -24.05
N LEU A 230 16.62 -0.52 -22.96
CA LEU A 230 15.15 -0.37 -22.78
C LEU A 230 14.50 0.60 -23.78
N SER A 231 15.27 1.19 -24.70
CA SER A 231 14.76 2.10 -25.75
C SER A 231 14.02 1.36 -26.87
N SER A 232 14.05 0.02 -26.90
CA SER A 232 13.21 -0.75 -27.81
C SER A 232 11.80 -0.95 -27.20
N PRO A 233 10.71 -0.61 -27.93
CA PRO A 233 9.36 -0.96 -27.50
C PRO A 233 9.31 -2.47 -27.27
N PRO A 234 8.55 -2.97 -26.27
CA PRO A 234 8.56 -4.37 -25.90
C PRO A 234 8.32 -5.19 -27.16
N ALA A 235 9.32 -5.95 -27.58
CA ALA A 235 9.22 -6.80 -28.75
C ALA A 235 7.93 -7.59 -28.59
N LYS A 236 7.01 -7.45 -29.55
CA LYS A 236 5.80 -8.26 -29.64
C LYS A 236 6.24 -9.70 -29.46
N ARG A 237 6.04 -10.25 -28.26
CA ARG A 237 6.19 -11.69 -28.04
C ARG A 237 5.25 -12.32 -29.05
N SER A 238 5.83 -12.98 -30.05
CA SER A 238 5.05 -13.78 -30.98
C SER A 238 4.24 -14.72 -30.11
N ARG A 239 2.93 -14.69 -30.32
CA ARG A 239 1.96 -15.52 -29.60
C ARG A 239 2.10 -16.95 -30.13
N THR A 240 3.27 -17.54 -29.92
CA THR A 240 3.46 -18.98 -30.04
C THR A 240 2.85 -19.54 -28.77
N ALA A 241 1.82 -20.36 -28.91
CA ALA A 241 1.11 -20.94 -27.79
C ALA A 241 2.12 -21.66 -26.86
N GLU A 242 2.41 -21.05 -25.71
CA GLU A 242 3.09 -21.71 -24.61
C GLU A 242 2.32 -23.00 -24.30
N PRO A 243 2.94 -24.18 -24.41
CA PRO A 243 2.28 -25.43 -24.05
C PRO A 243 1.87 -25.35 -22.59
N PHE A 244 0.56 -25.45 -22.33
CA PHE A 244 -0.02 -25.46 -21.01
C PHE A 244 0.62 -26.57 -20.17
N THR A 245 1.55 -26.21 -19.29
CA THR A 245 2.24 -27.13 -18.39
C THR A 245 1.54 -27.10 -17.04
N MET A 246 0.68 -28.09 -16.79
CA MET A 246 0.09 -28.29 -15.47
C MET A 246 1.16 -28.95 -14.58
N GLY A 247 1.57 -28.26 -13.51
CA GLY A 247 2.56 -28.78 -12.57
C GLY A 247 2.12 -30.10 -11.92
N LEU A 248 3.08 -30.99 -11.66
CA LEU A 248 2.85 -32.34 -11.11
C LEU A 248 1.97 -32.33 -9.86
N ASP A 249 2.14 -31.35 -8.97
CA ASP A 249 1.40 -31.29 -7.70
C ASP A 249 -0.09 -30.96 -7.89
N VAL A 250 -0.42 -30.17 -8.91
CA VAL A 250 -1.81 -29.88 -9.32
C VAL A 250 -2.45 -31.14 -9.92
N VAL A 251 -1.68 -31.95 -10.64
CA VAL A 251 -2.16 -33.24 -11.16
C VAL A 251 -2.44 -34.20 -10.01
N ARG A 252 -1.58 -34.27 -8.98
CA ARG A 252 -1.83 -35.12 -7.81
C ARG A 252 -3.06 -34.70 -7.02
N ALA A 253 -3.28 -33.40 -6.84
CA ALA A 253 -4.48 -32.88 -6.19
C ALA A 253 -5.75 -33.29 -6.96
N LYS A 254 -5.75 -33.15 -8.29
CA LYS A 254 -6.90 -33.53 -9.13
C LYS A 254 -7.17 -35.04 -9.19
N VAL A 255 -6.13 -35.87 -9.03
CA VAL A 255 -6.27 -37.34 -8.86
C VAL A 255 -6.99 -37.63 -7.55
N ARG A 256 -6.56 -37.01 -6.44
CA ARG A 256 -7.20 -37.19 -5.12
C ARG A 256 -8.64 -36.72 -5.10
N ASP A 257 -8.93 -35.61 -5.77
CA ASP A 257 -10.28 -35.02 -5.83
C ASP A 257 -11.19 -35.71 -6.85
N GLY A 258 -10.70 -36.71 -7.61
CA GLY A 258 -11.48 -37.42 -8.63
C GLY A 258 -11.93 -36.57 -9.82
N THR A 259 -11.35 -35.37 -10.01
CA THR A 259 -11.82 -34.39 -11.01
C THR A 259 -11.21 -34.56 -12.40
N LEU A 260 -10.38 -35.59 -12.62
CA LEU A 260 -9.73 -35.89 -13.90
C LEU A 260 -10.73 -36.13 -15.05
N ALA A 261 -11.92 -36.67 -14.75
CA ALA A 261 -12.98 -36.89 -15.74
C ALA A 261 -13.53 -35.60 -16.35
N ARG A 262 -13.39 -34.46 -15.66
CA ARG A 262 -13.86 -33.14 -16.10
C ARG A 262 -12.89 -32.47 -17.09
N LEU A 263 -11.65 -32.94 -17.17
CA LEU A 263 -10.65 -32.38 -18.09
C LEU A 263 -10.95 -32.76 -19.55
N THR A 264 -10.56 -31.88 -20.47
CA THR A 264 -10.67 -32.15 -21.90
C THR A 264 -9.58 -33.13 -22.35
N VAL A 265 -9.81 -33.85 -23.45
CA VAL A 265 -8.85 -34.82 -23.99
C VAL A 265 -7.51 -34.15 -24.35
N SER A 266 -7.52 -32.89 -24.79
CA SER A 266 -6.30 -32.12 -25.05
C SER A 266 -5.48 -31.91 -23.77
N GLN A 267 -6.13 -31.49 -22.68
CA GLN A 267 -5.47 -31.29 -21.39
C GLN A 267 -4.85 -32.57 -20.83
N LEU A 268 -5.54 -33.72 -20.95
CA LEU A 268 -5.01 -35.02 -20.53
C LEU A 268 -3.78 -35.43 -21.37
N LYS A 269 -3.79 -35.16 -22.68
CA LYS A 269 -2.64 -35.43 -23.56
C LYS A 269 -1.45 -34.50 -23.28
N ASP A 270 -1.70 -33.27 -22.84
CA ASP A 270 -0.64 -32.32 -22.49
C ASP A 270 0.04 -32.72 -21.17
N ILE A 271 -0.74 -33.21 -20.18
CA ILE A 271 -0.21 -33.79 -18.94
C ILE A 271 0.66 -35.02 -19.24
N LEU A 272 0.18 -35.94 -20.08
CA LEU A 272 0.96 -37.13 -20.47
C LEU A 272 2.21 -36.77 -21.29
N ARG A 273 2.17 -35.73 -22.13
CA ARG A 273 3.35 -35.21 -22.85
C ARG A 273 4.39 -34.66 -21.88
N ALA A 274 3.97 -33.93 -20.84
CA ALA A 274 4.87 -33.45 -19.80
C ALA A 274 5.54 -34.60 -19.02
N GLN A 275 4.84 -35.73 -18.85
CA GLN A 275 5.35 -36.94 -18.21
C GLN A 275 6.10 -37.89 -19.18
N ARG A 276 6.31 -37.51 -20.45
CA ARG A 276 6.91 -38.34 -21.51
C ARG A 276 6.20 -39.69 -21.73
N GLN A 277 4.88 -39.71 -21.55
CA GLN A 277 4.04 -40.91 -21.65
C GLN A 277 3.21 -40.92 -22.94
N SER A 278 2.73 -42.10 -23.33
CA SER A 278 1.95 -42.29 -24.56
C SER A 278 0.59 -41.57 -24.49
N THR A 279 0.34 -40.70 -25.47
CA THR A 279 -0.90 -39.90 -25.60
C THR A 279 -1.99 -40.59 -26.42
N ASN A 280 -1.80 -41.88 -26.75
CA ASN A 280 -2.68 -42.61 -27.66
C ASN A 280 -3.76 -43.38 -26.89
N GLY A 281 -5.05 -43.17 -27.19
CA GLY A 281 -6.14 -43.87 -26.50
C GLY A 281 -7.41 -43.06 -26.33
N LYS A 282 -8.47 -43.74 -25.84
CA LYS A 282 -9.73 -43.12 -25.43
C LYS A 282 -9.56 -42.34 -24.13
N LYS A 283 -10.48 -41.41 -23.84
CA LYS A 283 -10.40 -40.51 -22.66
C LYS A 283 -10.19 -41.27 -21.34
N GLN A 284 -10.85 -42.41 -21.15
CA GLN A 284 -10.69 -43.24 -19.95
C GLN A 284 -9.28 -43.84 -19.83
N GLU A 285 -8.71 -44.36 -20.92
CA GLU A 285 -7.35 -44.92 -20.93
C GLU A 285 -6.28 -43.85 -20.60
N LEU A 286 -6.51 -42.59 -20.98
CA LEU A 286 -5.63 -41.49 -20.62
C LEU A 286 -5.72 -41.15 -19.12
N ILE A 287 -6.92 -41.24 -18.53
CA ILE A 287 -7.14 -41.01 -17.10
C ILE A 287 -6.48 -42.13 -16.28
N ASP A 288 -6.67 -43.39 -16.67
CA ASP A 288 -6.10 -44.54 -15.97
C ASP A 288 -4.57 -44.49 -15.96
N ARG A 289 -3.96 -44.06 -17.08
CA ARG A 289 -2.50 -43.85 -17.13
C ARG A 289 -2.04 -42.73 -16.22
N ILE A 290 -2.76 -41.61 -16.15
CA ILE A 290 -2.42 -40.52 -15.21
C ILE A 290 -2.54 -41.00 -13.76
N CYS A 291 -3.56 -41.79 -13.42
CA CYS A 291 -3.70 -42.40 -12.10
C CYS A 291 -2.58 -43.41 -11.76
N SER A 292 -2.00 -44.08 -12.76
CA SER A 292 -0.88 -45.01 -12.54
C SER A 292 0.48 -44.33 -12.30
N ILE A 293 0.61 -43.05 -12.69
CA ILE A 293 1.87 -42.29 -12.61
C ILE A 293 2.02 -41.55 -11.27
N VAL A 294 0.89 -41.19 -10.65
CA VAL A 294 0.80 -40.45 -9.39
C VAL A 294 0.66 -41.39 -8.20
#